data_AF-A0A7C4VK73-F1
#
_entry.id   AF-A0A7C4VK73-F1
#
_cell.length_a   1.000
_cell.length_b   1.000
_cell.length_c   1.000
_cell.angle_alpha   90.00
_cell.angle_beta   90.00
_cell.angle_gamma   90.00
#
_symmetry.space_group_name_H-M   'P 1'
#
loop_
_entity.id
_entity.type
_entity.pdbx_description
1 polymer ?
#
loop_
_entity_poly.entity_id
_entity_poly.type
_entity_poly.pdbx_seq_one_letter_code
_entity_poly.pdbx_strand_id
1 'polypeptide(L)'
;MVTAPQIDQMVRSFVGEVSSAGQLDQLGRWDRRICPGVAGMRRQYAQALIDRLAVIAFSVGLDVGEPGCSPNVLIFLTEDSDALAQELVRQHGDLVSNRNRHGNTRGRDALRDFATTSRPVRWWHVTQSFTSDGFRVLPGEEVTVRSMGRLRRGTREDFDRVLIIIDAKRIDGIRFGAVADYVAMAVLAQLNPNADTSAYSTILNLFSDQSSRPTTITEWDLSYLNGLYAATRDARNADRQERDIARRMREQVEHPPAEAPE
;
A
#
# COMPACT_ATOMS: atom_id res chain seq x y z
N MET A 1 -13.45 -10.95 -26.93
CA MET A 1 -12.23 -11.62 -26.44
C MET A 1 -11.13 -10.57 -26.38
N VAL A 2 -10.51 -10.39 -25.22
CA VAL A 2 -9.34 -9.52 -25.06
C VAL A 2 -8.11 -10.32 -25.52
N THR A 3 -7.26 -9.73 -26.35
CA THR A 3 -6.04 -10.39 -26.86
C THR A 3 -4.88 -10.27 -25.86
N ALA A 4 -3.89 -11.16 -25.91
CA ALA A 4 -2.72 -11.09 -25.02
C ALA A 4 -1.98 -9.73 -25.06
N PRO A 5 -1.76 -9.09 -26.23
CA PRO A 5 -1.22 -7.73 -26.29
C PRO A 5 -2.09 -6.67 -25.59
N GLN A 6 -3.42 -6.83 -25.61
CA GLN A 6 -4.34 -5.92 -24.92
C GLN A 6 -4.29 -6.12 -23.40
N ILE A 7 -4.24 -7.36 -22.91
CA ILE A 7 -4.09 -7.65 -21.47
C ILE A 7 -2.79 -7.05 -20.95
N ASP A 8 -1.70 -7.25 -21.67
CA ASP A 8 -0.38 -6.71 -21.31
C ASP A 8 -0.38 -5.18 -21.22
N GLN A 9 -1.03 -4.48 -22.17
CA GLN A 9 -1.19 -3.03 -22.10
C GLN A 9 -2.03 -2.61 -20.88
N MET A 10 -3.16 -3.29 -20.63
CA MET A 10 -4.02 -2.98 -19.48
C MET A 10 -3.30 -3.20 -18.14
N VAL A 11 -2.52 -4.27 -18.00
CA VAL A 11 -1.74 -4.54 -16.79
C VAL A 11 -0.70 -3.47 -16.54
N ARG A 12 0.06 -3.05 -17.57
CA ARG A 12 1.04 -1.97 -17.44
C ARG A 12 0.37 -0.65 -17.06
N SER A 13 -0.75 -0.31 -17.71
CA SER A 13 -1.51 0.91 -17.42
C SER A 13 -2.06 0.89 -16.00
N PHE A 14 -2.63 -0.22 -15.55
CA PHE A 14 -3.11 -0.37 -14.17
C PHE A 14 -1.99 -0.17 -13.15
N VAL A 15 -0.86 -0.86 -13.32
CA VAL A 15 0.28 -0.76 -12.39
C VAL A 15 0.81 0.67 -12.29
N GLY A 16 0.96 1.36 -13.43
CA GLY A 16 1.42 2.76 -13.44
C GLY A 16 0.40 3.74 -12.85
N GLU A 17 -0.91 3.47 -13.00
CA GLU A 17 -1.98 4.30 -12.46
C GLU A 17 -2.09 4.18 -10.93
N VAL A 18 -2.00 2.96 -10.40
CA VAL A 18 -2.19 2.67 -8.97
C VAL A 18 -0.93 2.89 -8.14
N SER A 19 0.26 2.77 -8.73
CA SER A 19 1.53 2.90 -8.00
C SER A 19 1.89 4.36 -7.80
N SER A 20 2.43 4.73 -6.63
CA SER A 20 3.01 6.06 -6.45
C SER A 20 4.23 6.05 -5.55
N ALA A 21 5.42 6.04 -6.18
CA ALA A 21 6.70 6.06 -5.48
C ALA A 21 6.90 7.32 -4.62
N GLY A 22 7.77 7.17 -3.62
CA GLY A 22 8.19 8.29 -2.78
C GLY A 22 9.18 9.20 -3.51
N GLN A 23 9.71 10.21 -2.82
CA GLN A 23 10.66 11.15 -3.44
C GLN A 23 12.00 10.50 -3.85
N LEU A 24 12.31 9.29 -3.34
CA LEU A 24 13.50 8.51 -3.72
C LEU A 24 13.34 7.69 -5.00
N ASP A 25 12.17 7.79 -5.66
CA ASP A 25 11.90 7.12 -6.93
C ASP A 25 12.04 5.60 -6.81
N GLN A 26 11.58 5.04 -5.69
CA GLN A 26 11.40 3.60 -5.48
C GLN A 26 10.06 3.39 -4.74
N LEU A 27 9.35 2.32 -5.09
CA LEU A 27 8.13 1.88 -4.41
C LEU A 27 8.50 1.20 -3.08
N GLY A 28 7.92 1.71 -1.99
CA GLY A 28 7.99 1.09 -0.68
C GLY A 28 7.03 -0.08 -0.55
N ARG A 29 7.45 -1.11 0.20
CA ARG A 29 6.59 -2.20 0.68
C ARG A 29 7.07 -2.75 2.01
N TRP A 30 6.31 -3.63 2.64
CA TRP A 30 6.78 -4.33 3.85
C TRP A 30 7.90 -5.33 3.52
N ASP A 31 8.86 -5.48 4.44
CA ASP A 31 9.92 -6.49 4.35
C ASP A 31 9.36 -7.90 4.62
N ARG A 32 8.83 -8.10 5.83
CA ARG A 32 8.36 -9.40 6.32
C ARG A 32 7.17 -9.36 7.25
N ARG A 33 7.07 -8.38 8.16
CA ARG A 33 6.06 -8.39 9.24
C ARG A 33 5.27 -7.08 9.32
N ILE A 34 3.96 -7.19 9.52
CA ILE A 34 3.08 -6.09 9.89
C ILE A 34 2.50 -6.31 11.29
N CYS A 35 2.19 -5.22 11.98
CA CYS A 35 1.53 -5.18 13.28
C CYS A 35 0.41 -4.12 13.23
N PRO A 36 -0.83 -4.53 12.92
CA PRO A 36 -1.98 -3.62 12.86
C PRO A 36 -2.49 -3.25 14.26
N GLY A 37 -2.60 -1.96 14.52
CA GLY A 37 -3.30 -1.38 15.66
C GLY A 37 -4.52 -0.60 15.18
N VAL A 38 -5.69 -0.88 15.77
CA VAL A 38 -6.96 -0.23 15.41
C VAL A 38 -7.49 0.58 16.59
N ALA A 39 -7.86 1.83 16.35
CA ALA A 39 -8.49 2.73 17.31
C ALA A 39 -9.85 3.23 16.80
N GLY A 40 -10.78 3.51 17.72
CA GLY A 40 -12.11 4.03 17.40
C GLY A 40 -13.14 2.99 16.94
N MET A 41 -12.81 1.70 16.96
CA MET A 41 -13.72 0.60 16.62
C MET A 41 -14.09 -0.23 17.86
N ARG A 42 -15.27 -0.86 17.85
CA ARG A 42 -15.58 -1.92 18.81
C ARG A 42 -14.68 -3.13 18.53
N ARG A 43 -14.25 -3.83 19.60
CA ARG A 43 -13.28 -4.93 19.53
C ARG A 43 -13.58 -5.97 18.44
N GLN A 44 -14.83 -6.39 18.30
CA GLN A 44 -15.24 -7.38 17.30
C GLN A 44 -15.00 -6.94 15.85
N TYR A 45 -15.23 -5.66 15.54
CA TYR A 45 -14.99 -5.12 14.19
C TYR A 45 -13.50 -4.85 13.97
N ALA A 46 -12.79 -4.36 14.99
CA ALA A 46 -11.34 -4.24 14.93
C ALA A 46 -10.67 -5.59 14.64
N GLN A 47 -11.07 -6.65 15.35
CA GLN A 47 -10.55 -7.99 15.13
C GLN A 47 -10.87 -8.48 13.72
N ALA A 48 -12.12 -8.35 13.26
CA ALA A 48 -12.50 -8.76 11.90
C ALA A 48 -11.72 -8.01 10.80
N LEU A 49 -11.41 -6.73 11.01
CA LEU A 49 -10.54 -5.96 10.10
C LEU A 49 -9.12 -6.54 10.08
N ILE A 50 -8.55 -6.79 11.26
CA ILE A 50 -7.20 -7.34 11.42
C ILE A 50 -7.10 -8.74 10.81
N ASP A 51 -8.08 -9.60 11.06
CA ASP A 51 -8.15 -10.96 10.52
C ASP A 51 -8.20 -10.92 8.99
N ARG A 52 -9.03 -10.04 8.42
CA ARG A 52 -9.12 -9.91 6.97
C ARG A 52 -7.83 -9.39 6.35
N LEU A 53 -7.21 -8.37 6.95
CA LEU A 53 -5.89 -7.89 6.55
C LEU A 53 -4.83 -9.00 6.65
N ALA A 54 -4.89 -9.83 7.70
CA ALA A 54 -3.95 -10.93 7.88
C ALA A 54 -4.07 -11.99 6.79
N VAL A 55 -5.29 -12.38 6.41
CA VAL A 55 -5.50 -13.32 5.29
C VAL A 55 -4.82 -12.83 4.00
N ILE A 56 -4.96 -11.54 3.67
CA ILE A 56 -4.36 -10.97 2.46
C ILE A 56 -2.83 -10.85 2.63
N ALA A 57 -2.35 -10.41 3.79
CA ALA A 57 -0.92 -10.33 4.08
C ALA A 57 -0.22 -11.70 3.96
N PHE A 58 -0.83 -12.76 4.51
CA PHE A 58 -0.30 -14.13 4.40
C PHE A 58 -0.24 -14.61 2.96
N SER A 59 -1.23 -14.29 2.14
CA SER A 59 -1.26 -14.68 0.72
C SER A 59 -0.08 -14.12 -0.10
N VAL A 60 0.52 -13.02 0.36
CA VAL A 60 1.67 -12.38 -0.30
C VAL A 60 3.00 -12.62 0.44
N GLY A 61 3.00 -13.57 1.40
CA GLY A 61 4.18 -14.00 2.14
C GLY A 61 4.61 -13.08 3.29
N LEU A 62 3.71 -12.25 3.80
CA LEU A 62 3.95 -11.46 5.02
C LEU A 62 3.43 -12.17 6.25
N ASP A 63 4.09 -11.91 7.38
CA ASP A 63 3.65 -12.31 8.71
C ASP A 63 2.85 -11.18 9.37
N VAL A 64 1.81 -11.54 10.12
CA VAL A 64 1.12 -10.60 11.01
C VAL A 64 1.53 -10.89 12.45
N GLY A 65 1.90 -9.84 13.17
CA GLY A 65 2.32 -9.97 14.56
C GLY A 65 1.21 -10.42 15.49
N GLU A 66 1.60 -11.21 16.50
CA GLU A 66 0.72 -11.60 17.61
C GLU A 66 0.15 -10.39 18.37
N PRO A 67 -1.01 -10.56 19.04
CA PRO A 67 -1.60 -9.51 19.87
C PRO A 67 -0.58 -8.92 20.86
N GLY A 68 -0.48 -7.59 20.90
CA GLY A 68 0.47 -6.87 21.76
C GLY A 68 1.82 -6.52 21.10
N CYS A 69 2.03 -6.87 19.83
CA CYS A 69 3.16 -6.33 19.07
C CYS A 69 3.13 -4.80 18.97
N SER A 70 4.30 -4.18 18.75
CA SER A 70 4.41 -2.74 18.54
C SER A 70 3.82 -2.35 17.18
N PRO A 71 2.76 -1.50 17.12
CA PRO A 71 2.07 -1.21 15.87
C PRO A 71 2.94 -0.44 14.88
N ASN A 72 2.97 -0.92 13.62
CA ASN A 72 3.51 -0.20 12.47
C ASN A 72 2.43 0.10 11.42
N VAL A 73 1.22 -0.46 11.57
CA VAL A 73 0.03 -0.09 10.82
C VAL A 73 -0.97 0.50 11.81
N LEU A 74 -1.30 1.78 11.66
CA LEU A 74 -2.15 2.52 12.58
C LEU A 74 -3.45 2.87 11.87
N ILE A 75 -4.56 2.27 12.30
CA ILE A 75 -5.87 2.42 11.68
C ILE A 75 -6.81 3.13 12.66
N PHE A 76 -7.36 4.26 12.23
CA PHE A 76 -8.28 5.06 13.02
C PHE A 76 -9.66 5.07 12.37
N LEU A 77 -10.70 4.70 13.11
CA LEU A 77 -12.09 5.00 12.75
C LEU A 77 -12.53 6.26 13.51
N THR A 78 -13.06 7.25 12.78
CA THR A 78 -13.54 8.50 13.38
C THR A 78 -14.72 9.07 12.61
N GLU A 79 -15.56 9.83 13.29
CA GLU A 79 -16.65 10.61 12.68
C GLU A 79 -16.20 11.98 12.15
N ASP A 80 -14.98 12.41 12.48
CA ASP A 80 -14.35 13.64 12.03
C ASP A 80 -12.93 13.36 11.53
N SER A 81 -12.88 12.78 10.33
CA SER A 81 -11.63 12.32 9.74
C SER A 81 -10.77 13.46 9.19
N ASP A 82 -11.39 14.59 8.82
CA ASP A 82 -10.70 15.79 8.35
C ASP A 82 -9.95 16.46 9.52
N ALA A 83 -10.60 16.63 10.68
CA ALA A 83 -9.93 17.20 11.86
C ALA A 83 -8.79 16.29 12.36
N LEU A 84 -9.00 14.97 12.40
CA LEU A 84 -7.94 14.03 12.81
C LEU A 84 -6.73 14.08 11.88
N ALA A 85 -6.93 14.15 10.57
CA ALA A 85 -5.83 14.23 9.61
C ALA A 85 -5.01 15.53 9.79
N GLN A 86 -5.68 16.66 9.94
CA GLN A 86 -5.03 17.95 10.20
C GLN A 86 -4.29 17.96 11.53
N GLU A 87 -4.87 17.33 12.55
CA GLU A 87 -4.26 17.22 13.87
C GLU A 87 -2.99 16.37 13.86
N LEU A 88 -3.03 15.19 13.22
CA LEU A 88 -1.85 14.33 13.07
C LEU A 88 -0.70 15.07 12.37
N VAL A 89 -0.99 15.81 11.31
CA VAL A 89 0.04 16.57 10.58
C VAL A 89 0.60 17.74 11.39
N ARG A 90 -0.23 18.42 12.20
CA ARG A 90 0.20 19.58 12.99
C ARG A 90 0.93 19.19 14.28
N GLN A 91 0.45 18.17 14.99
CA GLN A 91 0.90 17.86 16.35
C GLN A 91 1.72 16.58 16.46
N HIS A 92 1.61 15.67 15.48
CA HIS A 92 2.27 14.36 15.48
C HIS A 92 3.19 14.18 14.27
N GLY A 93 4.10 15.15 14.08
CA GLY A 93 5.03 15.18 12.94
C GLY A 93 5.91 13.93 12.80
N ASP A 94 6.17 13.23 13.90
CA ASP A 94 6.93 11.98 13.98
C ASP A 94 6.16 10.76 13.48
N LEU A 95 4.82 10.81 13.46
CA LEU A 95 3.97 9.77 12.86
C LEU A 95 3.85 9.92 11.34
N VAL A 96 3.85 11.17 10.85
CA VAL A 96 3.68 11.47 9.41
C VAL A 96 5.00 11.68 8.67
N SER A 97 6.12 11.74 9.37
CA SER A 97 7.43 11.83 8.76
C SER A 97 8.48 11.26 9.69
N ASN A 98 9.47 10.59 9.11
CA ASN A 98 10.74 10.45 9.81
C ASN A 98 11.45 11.81 9.85
N ARG A 99 12.31 12.05 10.85
CA ARG A 99 13.08 13.30 10.98
C ARG A 99 14.00 13.58 9.79
N ASN A 100 14.10 12.62 8.87
CA ASN A 100 14.77 12.66 7.59
C ASN A 100 13.93 13.50 6.62
N ARG A 101 14.29 14.77 6.44
CA ARG A 101 13.63 15.68 5.48
C ARG A 101 13.85 15.33 4.01
N HIS A 102 14.41 14.16 3.70
CA HIS A 102 14.67 13.72 2.33
C HIS A 102 14.10 12.32 2.16
N GLY A 103 13.17 12.16 1.22
CA GLY A 103 12.99 10.87 0.55
C GLY A 103 11.93 9.91 1.08
N ASN A 104 11.70 9.92 2.39
CA ASN A 104 10.97 8.84 3.09
C ASN A 104 9.43 8.91 2.98
N THR A 105 8.88 9.84 2.20
CA THR A 105 7.44 9.99 1.98
C THR A 105 7.18 10.45 0.55
N ARG A 106 5.91 10.69 0.19
CA ARG A 106 5.53 11.31 -1.10
C ARG A 106 5.76 12.84 -1.14
N GLY A 107 6.28 13.44 -0.06
CA GLY A 107 6.63 14.85 0.01
C GLY A 107 5.53 15.76 0.55
N ARG A 108 5.83 17.07 0.65
CA ARG A 108 4.98 18.05 1.36
C ARG A 108 3.63 18.28 0.72
N ASP A 109 3.54 18.28 -0.61
CA ASP A 109 2.26 18.53 -1.29
C ASP A 109 1.32 17.34 -1.16
N ALA A 110 1.85 16.10 -1.24
CA ALA A 110 1.08 14.89 -0.94
C ALA A 110 0.65 14.83 0.53
N LEU A 111 1.50 15.28 1.46
CA LEU A 111 1.14 15.37 2.89
C LEU A 111 0.03 16.40 3.13
N ARG A 112 0.07 17.53 2.41
CA ARG A 112 -1.00 18.53 2.45
C ARG A 112 -2.30 17.94 1.89
N ASP A 113 -2.25 17.28 0.74
CA ASP A 113 -3.42 16.59 0.15
C ASP A 113 -4.03 15.59 1.15
N PHE A 114 -3.20 14.75 1.79
CA PHE A 114 -3.64 13.85 2.85
C PHE A 114 -4.35 14.58 4.01
N ALA A 115 -3.86 15.75 4.42
CA ALA A 115 -4.43 16.52 5.52
C ALA A 115 -5.72 17.29 5.16
N THR A 116 -5.87 17.71 3.89
CA THR A 116 -6.93 18.66 3.50
C THR A 116 -7.99 18.08 2.57
N THR A 117 -7.73 16.95 1.92
CA THR A 117 -8.67 16.35 0.98
C THR A 117 -9.56 15.32 1.68
N SER A 118 -10.87 15.54 1.62
CA SER A 118 -11.83 14.65 2.24
C SER A 118 -11.97 13.32 1.50
N ARG A 119 -11.81 12.19 2.21
CA ARG A 119 -11.97 10.83 1.64
C ARG A 119 -12.62 9.88 2.64
N PRO A 120 -13.37 8.87 2.19
CA PRO A 120 -13.91 7.81 3.07
C PRO A 120 -12.80 7.02 3.78
N VAL A 121 -11.70 6.75 3.07
CA VAL A 121 -10.47 6.18 3.63
C VAL A 121 -9.30 7.04 3.14
N ARG A 122 -8.49 7.55 4.07
CA ARG A 122 -7.21 8.21 3.79
C ARG A 122 -6.08 7.32 4.25
N TRP A 123 -4.97 7.40 3.55
CA TRP A 123 -3.74 6.71 3.96
C TRP A 123 -2.53 7.62 3.80
N TRP A 124 -1.53 7.36 4.63
CA TRP A 124 -0.23 7.99 4.54
C TRP A 124 0.87 6.97 4.79
N HIS A 125 1.80 6.86 3.84
CA HIS A 125 2.92 5.94 3.91
C HIS A 125 4.19 6.69 4.32
N VAL A 126 4.88 6.14 5.31
CA VAL A 126 6.24 6.56 5.69
C VAL A 126 7.18 5.39 5.42
N THR A 127 8.22 5.64 4.64
CA THR A 127 9.27 4.66 4.33
C THR A 127 10.54 4.91 5.13
N GLN A 128 11.41 3.92 5.09
CA GLN A 128 12.79 3.99 5.53
C GLN A 128 13.67 3.32 4.47
N SER A 129 14.79 3.96 4.17
CA SER A 129 15.80 3.40 3.28
C SER A 129 16.60 2.32 4.00
N PHE A 130 16.76 1.19 3.34
CA PHE A 130 17.67 0.13 3.74
C PHE A 130 18.65 -0.15 2.61
N THR A 131 19.85 -0.62 2.93
CA THR A 131 20.72 -1.22 1.93
C THR A 131 20.06 -2.49 1.35
N SER A 132 20.54 -2.95 0.20
CA SER A 132 20.18 -4.23 -0.40
C SER A 132 20.35 -5.40 0.58
N ASP A 133 21.31 -5.26 1.49
CA ASP A 133 21.67 -6.28 2.48
C ASP A 133 20.87 -6.14 3.79
N GLY A 134 19.96 -5.15 3.88
CA GLY A 134 19.03 -4.98 5.00
C GLY A 134 19.52 -4.10 6.15
N PHE A 135 20.58 -3.32 5.95
CA PHE A 135 21.03 -2.33 6.95
C PHE A 135 20.24 -1.04 6.80
N ARG A 136 19.68 -0.55 7.91
CA ARG A 136 18.97 0.74 7.93
C ARG A 136 19.94 1.87 7.60
N VAL A 137 19.59 2.72 6.64
CA VAL A 137 20.37 3.90 6.29
C VAL A 137 19.96 5.05 7.21
N LEU A 138 20.89 5.56 8.03
CA LEU A 138 20.62 6.67 8.93
C LEU A 138 20.99 8.03 8.32
N PRO A 139 20.42 9.14 8.83
CA PRO A 139 20.76 10.49 8.37
C PRO A 139 22.23 10.82 8.55
N GLY A 140 22.85 11.37 7.50
CA GLY A 140 24.25 11.79 7.52
C GLY A 140 25.25 10.63 7.43
N GLU A 141 24.77 9.40 7.26
CA GLU A 141 25.61 8.23 7.10
C GLU A 141 26.00 8.08 5.62
N GLU A 142 27.30 8.15 5.33
CA GLU A 142 27.83 7.71 4.03
C GLU A 142 27.86 6.19 4.00
N VAL A 143 26.74 5.59 3.60
CA VAL A 143 26.69 4.14 3.44
C VAL A 143 27.37 3.78 2.12
N THR A 144 28.52 3.11 2.21
CA THR A 144 29.17 2.55 1.02
C THR A 144 28.38 1.34 0.57
N VAL A 145 27.52 1.54 -0.42
CA VAL A 145 26.68 0.48 -0.96
C VAL A 145 27.33 -0.13 -2.19
N ARG A 146 27.51 -1.45 -2.19
CA ARG A 146 28.01 -2.18 -3.37
C ARG A 146 26.92 -2.21 -4.44
N SER A 147 26.91 -1.21 -5.31
CA SER A 147 26.02 -1.20 -6.48
C SER A 147 26.48 -2.24 -7.49
N MET A 148 25.91 -3.45 -7.44
CA MET A 148 26.18 -4.49 -8.44
C MET A 148 25.41 -4.20 -9.75
N GLY A 149 25.98 -3.33 -10.59
CA GLY A 149 25.50 -3.07 -11.96
C GLY A 149 24.58 -1.86 -12.13
N ARG A 150 24.27 -1.52 -13.40
CA ARG A 150 23.50 -0.31 -13.79
C ARG A 150 21.99 -0.45 -13.60
N LEU A 151 21.51 -1.65 -13.24
CA LEU A 151 20.09 -2.01 -13.20
C LEU A 151 19.48 -1.95 -11.78
N ARG A 152 20.32 -1.96 -10.75
CA ARG A 152 19.92 -1.96 -9.34
C ARG A 152 20.58 -0.79 -8.61
N ARG A 153 19.93 -0.31 -7.55
CA ARG A 153 20.52 0.56 -6.53
C ARG A 153 21.07 -0.32 -5.41
N GLY A 154 22.01 0.22 -4.65
CA GLY A 154 22.40 -0.42 -3.40
C GLY A 154 21.36 -0.28 -2.30
N THR A 155 20.28 0.47 -2.51
CA THR A 155 19.25 0.74 -1.51
C THR A 155 17.87 0.30 -1.99
N ARG A 156 16.98 0.13 -1.03
CA ARG A 156 15.54 -0.12 -1.20
C ARG A 156 14.75 0.67 -0.18
N GLU A 157 13.49 0.91 -0.49
CA GLU A 157 12.54 1.57 0.41
C GLU A 157 11.61 0.53 1.03
N ASP A 158 11.57 0.50 2.36
CA ASP A 158 10.67 -0.36 3.12
C ASP A 158 9.68 0.50 3.89
N PHE A 159 8.43 0.06 4.04
CA PHE A 159 7.50 0.74 4.92
C PHE A 159 8.01 0.72 6.37
N ASP A 160 8.10 1.91 6.96
CA ASP A 160 8.38 2.08 8.38
C ASP A 160 7.07 2.09 9.17
N ARG A 161 6.07 2.83 8.67
CA ARG A 161 4.70 2.79 9.17
C ARG A 161 3.68 3.25 8.13
N VAL A 162 2.43 2.80 8.30
CA VAL A 162 1.28 3.23 7.49
C VAL A 162 0.17 3.73 8.39
N LEU A 163 -0.31 4.94 8.13
CA LEU A 163 -1.46 5.53 8.80
C LEU A 163 -2.68 5.36 7.90
N ILE A 164 -3.79 4.88 8.46
CA ILE A 164 -5.09 4.79 7.80
C ILE A 164 -6.12 5.54 8.65
N ILE A 165 -6.90 6.41 8.02
CA ILE A 165 -8.03 7.08 8.65
C ILE A 165 -9.28 6.70 7.87
N ILE A 166 -10.23 6.07 8.57
CA ILE A 166 -11.53 5.65 8.06
C ILE A 166 -12.57 6.61 8.61
N ASP A 167 -13.34 7.23 7.73
CA ASP A 167 -14.43 8.12 8.10
C ASP A 167 -15.73 7.33 8.27
N ALA A 168 -16.19 7.19 9.51
CA ALA A 168 -17.36 6.38 9.85
C ALA A 168 -18.64 6.84 9.13
N LYS A 169 -18.80 8.15 8.90
CA LYS A 169 -20.00 8.71 8.24
C LYS A 169 -19.96 8.46 6.74
N ARG A 170 -18.77 8.55 6.13
CA ARG A 170 -18.59 8.38 4.67
C ARG A 170 -18.58 6.92 4.23
N ILE A 171 -18.37 5.97 5.15
CA ILE A 171 -18.48 4.54 4.87
C ILE A 171 -19.84 3.93 5.25
N ASP A 172 -20.79 4.75 5.72
CA ASP A 172 -22.11 4.25 6.11
C ASP A 172 -22.83 3.59 4.93
N GLY A 173 -23.52 2.48 5.20
CA GLY A 173 -24.15 1.64 4.17
C GLY A 173 -23.21 0.81 3.29
N ILE A 174 -21.88 0.95 3.41
CA ILE A 174 -20.91 0.12 2.68
C ILE A 174 -20.64 -1.16 3.47
N ARG A 175 -20.56 -2.30 2.76
CA ARG A 175 -20.25 -3.59 3.37
C ARG A 175 -18.88 -3.53 4.05
N PHE A 176 -18.85 -3.81 5.35
CA PHE A 176 -17.63 -3.79 6.15
C PHE A 176 -16.47 -4.61 5.54
N GLY A 177 -16.77 -5.82 5.03
CA GLY A 177 -15.76 -6.65 4.38
C GLY A 177 -15.11 -5.99 3.15
N ALA A 178 -15.87 -5.22 2.37
CA ALA A 178 -15.33 -4.48 1.23
C ALA A 178 -14.42 -3.32 1.69
N VAL A 179 -14.81 -2.61 2.76
CA VAL A 179 -13.95 -1.59 3.40
C VAL A 179 -12.65 -2.23 3.92
N ALA A 180 -12.73 -3.41 4.53
CA ALA A 180 -11.55 -4.14 4.99
C ALA A 180 -10.61 -4.52 3.83
N ASP A 181 -11.15 -4.96 2.70
CA ASP A 181 -10.38 -5.27 1.48
C ASP A 181 -9.71 -4.02 0.88
N TYR A 182 -10.41 -2.89 0.84
CA TYR A 182 -9.84 -1.61 0.42
C TYR A 182 -8.71 -1.15 1.35
N VAL A 183 -8.92 -1.25 2.66
CA VAL A 183 -7.91 -0.92 3.68
C VAL A 183 -6.70 -1.83 3.53
N ALA A 184 -6.88 -3.12 3.25
CA ALA A 184 -5.77 -4.04 3.03
C ALA A 184 -4.90 -3.61 1.85
N MET A 185 -5.49 -3.17 0.73
CA MET A 185 -4.74 -2.62 -0.40
C MET A 185 -3.92 -1.37 0.01
N ALA A 186 -4.54 -0.43 0.73
CA ALA A 186 -3.87 0.78 1.19
C ALA A 186 -2.76 0.51 2.22
N VAL A 187 -2.90 -0.55 3.03
CA VAL A 187 -1.88 -0.97 4.00
C VAL A 187 -0.69 -1.66 3.33
N LEU A 188 -0.95 -2.47 2.31
CA LEU A 188 0.06 -3.37 1.73
C LEU A 188 0.82 -2.77 0.55
N ALA A 189 0.32 -1.71 -0.07
CA ALA A 189 0.92 -1.09 -1.25
C ALA A 189 0.98 0.44 -1.18
N GLN A 190 1.98 1.01 -1.84
CA GLN A 190 2.16 2.47 -1.91
C GLN A 190 1.31 3.05 -3.04
N LEU A 191 0.04 3.28 -2.74
CA LEU A 191 -0.98 3.61 -3.73
C LEU A 191 -1.07 5.11 -4.04
N ASN A 192 -1.39 5.42 -5.29
CA ASN A 192 -1.82 6.73 -5.75
C ASN A 192 -3.28 7.01 -5.29
N PRO A 193 -3.53 7.96 -4.38
CA PRO A 193 -4.88 8.30 -3.91
C PRO A 193 -5.75 8.99 -4.98
N ASN A 194 -5.16 9.41 -6.10
CA ASN A 194 -5.83 10.06 -7.22
C ASN A 194 -5.90 9.16 -8.47
N ALA A 195 -5.63 7.87 -8.33
CA ALA A 195 -5.66 6.91 -9.44
C ALA A 195 -7.06 6.84 -10.07
N ASP A 196 -7.14 6.92 -11.41
CA ASP A 196 -8.34 6.57 -12.15
C ASP A 196 -8.36 5.07 -12.43
N THR A 197 -9.07 4.34 -11.57
CA THR A 197 -9.17 2.88 -11.65
C THR A 197 -10.47 2.38 -12.29
N SER A 198 -11.28 3.28 -12.85
CA SER A 198 -12.62 2.97 -13.36
C SER A 198 -12.64 1.92 -14.48
N ALA A 199 -11.54 1.80 -15.24
CA ALA A 199 -11.38 0.84 -16.33
C ALA A 199 -11.03 -0.59 -15.86
N TYR A 200 -10.77 -0.81 -14.57
CA TYR A 200 -10.24 -2.07 -14.04
C TYR A 200 -11.16 -2.68 -12.98
N SER A 201 -11.16 -4.01 -12.89
CA SER A 201 -11.88 -4.71 -11.82
C SER A 201 -11.00 -4.74 -10.58
N THR A 202 -11.07 -3.71 -9.74
CA THR A 202 -10.27 -3.56 -8.51
C THR A 202 -11.13 -3.07 -7.35
N ILE A 203 -10.82 -3.51 -6.13
CA ILE A 203 -11.42 -3.00 -4.89
C ILE A 203 -11.21 -1.49 -4.72
N LEU A 204 -10.20 -0.91 -5.37
CA LEU A 204 -9.93 0.53 -5.32
C LEU A 204 -11.09 1.37 -5.89
N ASN A 205 -12.02 0.76 -6.63
CA ASN A 205 -13.28 1.36 -7.06
C ASN A 205 -14.40 1.36 -5.99
N LEU A 206 -14.15 0.92 -4.76
CA LEU A 206 -15.16 0.78 -3.70
C LEU A 206 -15.99 2.06 -3.46
N PHE A 207 -15.32 3.21 -3.51
CA PHE A 207 -15.92 4.52 -3.25
C PHE A 207 -16.25 5.28 -4.54
N SER A 208 -16.13 4.63 -5.70
CA SER A 208 -16.53 5.14 -7.00
C SER A 208 -18.03 4.89 -7.25
N ASP A 209 -18.47 4.86 -8.52
CA ASP A 209 -19.88 4.65 -8.90
C ASP A 209 -20.53 3.47 -8.16
N GLN A 210 -21.75 3.69 -7.67
CA GLN A 210 -22.50 2.72 -6.88
C GLN A 210 -22.92 1.50 -7.69
N SER A 211 -23.10 1.67 -9.02
CA SER A 211 -23.63 0.62 -9.90
C SER A 211 -22.66 -0.54 -10.14
N SER A 212 -21.35 -0.27 -10.06
CA SER A 212 -20.26 -1.22 -10.31
C SER A 212 -19.38 -1.46 -9.08
N ARG A 213 -19.88 -1.10 -7.89
CA ARG A 213 -19.11 -1.15 -6.65
C ARG A 213 -18.61 -2.58 -6.35
N PRO A 214 -17.28 -2.78 -6.24
CA PRO A 214 -16.71 -4.06 -5.84
C PRO A 214 -17.12 -4.41 -4.41
N THR A 215 -17.36 -5.69 -4.15
CA THR A 215 -17.79 -6.16 -2.83
C THR A 215 -16.72 -6.93 -2.07
N THR A 216 -15.62 -7.25 -2.73
CA THR A 216 -14.45 -7.90 -2.18
C THR A 216 -13.22 -7.61 -3.06
N ILE A 217 -12.03 -7.91 -2.53
CA ILE A 217 -10.76 -7.88 -3.26
C ILE A 217 -10.86 -8.72 -4.55
N THR A 218 -10.35 -8.19 -5.65
CA THR A 218 -10.43 -8.83 -6.95
C THR A 218 -9.13 -9.57 -7.30
N GLU A 219 -9.15 -10.32 -8.39
CA GLU A 219 -7.96 -10.95 -8.94
C GLU A 219 -6.90 -9.93 -9.38
N TRP A 220 -7.30 -8.74 -9.87
CA TRP A 220 -6.35 -7.68 -10.24
C TRP A 220 -5.60 -7.16 -9.00
N ASP A 221 -6.31 -7.01 -7.89
CA ASP A 221 -5.73 -6.57 -6.63
C ASP A 221 -4.71 -7.58 -6.11
N LEU A 222 -5.12 -8.86 -6.03
CA LEU A 222 -4.25 -9.94 -5.57
C LEU A 222 -3.04 -10.12 -6.48
N SER A 223 -3.22 -10.05 -7.80
CA SER A 223 -2.12 -10.19 -8.76
C SER A 223 -1.16 -9.01 -8.70
N TYR A 224 -1.66 -7.80 -8.46
CA TYR A 224 -0.81 -6.63 -8.22
C TYR A 224 0.01 -6.77 -6.93
N LEU A 225 -0.64 -7.16 -5.82
CA LEU A 225 0.08 -7.37 -4.56
C LEU A 225 1.12 -8.48 -4.69
N ASN A 226 0.78 -9.63 -5.26
CA ASN A 226 1.73 -10.70 -5.54
C ASN A 226 2.90 -10.22 -6.41
N GLY A 227 2.61 -9.49 -7.48
CA GLY A 227 3.63 -8.87 -8.33
C GLY A 227 4.54 -7.92 -7.55
N LEU A 228 3.98 -7.06 -6.69
CA LEU A 228 4.70 -6.13 -5.82
C LEU A 228 5.63 -6.85 -4.84
N TYR A 229 5.14 -7.89 -4.16
CA TYR A 229 5.91 -8.64 -3.16
C TYR A 229 6.94 -9.59 -3.77
N ALA A 230 6.76 -10.01 -5.03
CA ALA A 230 7.74 -10.80 -5.78
C ALA A 230 8.75 -9.96 -6.58
N ALA A 231 8.45 -8.68 -6.86
CA ALA A 231 9.30 -7.79 -7.65
C ALA A 231 10.63 -7.44 -6.96
N THR A 232 11.59 -7.05 -7.79
CA THR A 232 12.94 -6.61 -7.39
C THR A 232 12.85 -5.31 -6.58
N ARG A 233 13.24 -5.37 -5.30
CA ARG A 233 13.11 -4.25 -4.35
C ARG A 233 14.13 -3.14 -4.54
N ASP A 234 15.34 -3.52 -4.92
CA ASP A 234 16.50 -2.66 -5.11
C ASP A 234 16.63 -2.20 -6.57
N ALA A 235 15.53 -2.16 -7.32
CA ALA A 235 15.55 -1.68 -8.69
C ALA A 235 15.98 -0.20 -8.74
N ARG A 236 16.51 0.21 -9.90
CA ARG A 236 17.07 1.55 -10.05
C ARG A 236 16.08 2.70 -9.89
N ASN A 237 14.82 2.48 -10.25
CA ASN A 237 13.75 3.48 -10.15
C ASN A 237 12.37 2.82 -10.14
N ALA A 238 11.33 3.61 -9.86
CA ALA A 238 9.94 3.17 -9.79
C ALA A 238 9.47 2.55 -11.11
N ASP A 239 9.76 3.19 -12.26
CA ASP A 239 9.41 2.68 -13.60
C ASP A 239 9.88 1.23 -13.82
N ARG A 240 11.08 0.88 -13.34
CA ARG A 240 11.59 -0.50 -13.46
C ARG A 240 10.90 -1.46 -12.52
N GLN A 241 10.53 -1.02 -11.32
CA GLN A 241 9.73 -1.83 -10.39
C GLN A 241 8.36 -2.09 -10.99
N GLU A 242 7.68 -1.05 -11.49
CA GLU A 242 6.38 -1.15 -12.13
C GLU A 242 6.39 -2.11 -13.32
N ARG A 243 7.44 -2.09 -14.16
CA ARG A 243 7.61 -3.07 -15.25
C ARG A 243 7.79 -4.50 -14.75
N ASP A 244 8.52 -4.71 -13.65
CA ASP A 244 8.69 -6.03 -13.04
C ASP A 244 7.37 -6.53 -12.42
N ILE A 245 6.65 -5.66 -11.72
CA ILE A 245 5.31 -5.92 -11.16
C ILE A 245 4.33 -6.28 -12.28
N ALA A 246 4.25 -5.46 -13.33
CA ALA A 246 3.37 -5.69 -14.48
C ALA A 246 3.67 -7.03 -15.18
N ARG A 247 4.94 -7.38 -15.33
CA ARG A 247 5.34 -8.68 -15.90
C ARG A 247 4.82 -9.85 -15.05
N ARG A 248 4.99 -9.79 -13.73
CA ARG A 248 4.58 -10.85 -12.79
C ARG A 248 3.06 -10.96 -12.66
N MET A 249 2.38 -9.81 -12.63
CA MET A 249 0.92 -9.74 -12.64
C MET A 249 0.36 -10.40 -13.92
N ARG A 250 0.94 -10.10 -15.09
CA ARG A 250 0.53 -10.74 -16.35
C ARG A 250 0.73 -12.26 -16.31
N GLU A 251 1.87 -12.73 -15.80
CA GLU A 251 2.14 -14.17 -15.66
C GLU A 251 1.05 -14.88 -14.83
N GLN A 252 0.55 -14.25 -13.76
CA GLN A 252 -0.54 -14.79 -12.95
C GLN A 252 -1.90 -14.70 -13.63
N VAL A 253 -2.21 -13.60 -14.32
CA VAL A 253 -3.47 -13.45 -15.06
C VAL A 253 -3.56 -14.43 -16.24
N GLU A 254 -2.43 -14.73 -16.89
CA GLU A 254 -2.37 -15.72 -17.99
C GLU A 254 -2.33 -17.17 -17.48
N HIS A 255 -1.74 -17.41 -16.30
CA HIS A 255 -1.59 -18.74 -15.69
C HIS A 255 -2.00 -18.69 -14.21
N PRO A 256 -3.31 -18.65 -13.92
CA PRO A 256 -3.78 -18.63 -12.54
C PRO A 256 -3.26 -19.89 -11.81
N PRO A 257 -2.83 -19.76 -10.54
CA PRO A 257 -2.40 -20.92 -9.77
C PRO A 257 -3.53 -21.96 -9.73
N ALA A 258 -3.17 -23.25 -9.87
CA ALA A 258 -4.14 -24.33 -9.71
C ALA A 258 -4.83 -24.19 -8.34
N GLU A 259 -6.16 -24.27 -8.32
CA GLU A 259 -6.93 -24.24 -7.07
C GLU A 259 -6.36 -25.28 -6.11
N ALA A 260 -6.05 -24.84 -4.88
CA ALA A 260 -5.67 -25.77 -3.82
C ALA A 260 -6.86 -26.72 -3.57
N PRO A 261 -6.62 -28.04 -3.44
CA PRO A 261 -7.71 -28.96 -3.14
C PRO A 261 -8.35 -28.59 -1.78
N GLU A 262 -9.68 -28.57 -1.76
CA GLU A 262 -10.53 -28.32 -0.58
C GLU A 262 -10.18 -29.19 0.64
#